data_AF-A0A924NAW6-F1
#
_entry.id   AF-A0A924NAW6-F1
#
_cell.length_a   1.000
_cell.length_b   1.000
_cell.length_c   1.000
_cell.angle_alpha   90.00
_cell.angle_beta   90.00
_cell.angle_gamma   90.00
#
_symmetry.space_group_name_H-M   'P 1'
#
loop_
_entity.id
_entity.type
_entity.pdbx_description
1 polymer ?
#
loop_
_entity_poly.entity_id
_entity_poly.type
_entity_poly.pdbx_seq_one_letter_code
_entity_poly.pdbx_strand_id
1 'polypeptide(L)' 'HFRNVRGKVPRYQEVFVDEGDLDMLGAIQALRDVGYEGMIIPDHTPEMTCDAPWHAGMAYALGYMKAALQMVERGARV' A
#
# COMPACT_ATOMS: atom_id res chain seq x y z
N HIS A 1 -7.42 -5.63 -1.11
CA HIS A 1 -6.28 -5.74 -0.19
C HIS A 1 -5.11 -4.97 -0.76
N PHE A 2 -4.49 -4.13 0.05
CA PHE A 2 -3.39 -3.26 -0.34
C PHE A 2 -2.20 -3.55 0.58
N ARG A 3 -1.28 -4.37 0.09
CA ARG A 3 -0.01 -4.75 0.70
C ARG A 3 1.03 -4.97 -0.37
N ASN A 4 2.29 -5.02 0.02
CA ASN A 4 3.39 -5.29 -0.88
C ASN A 4 4.22 -6.49 -0.39
N VAL A 5 4.88 -7.16 -1.33
CA VAL A 5 5.69 -8.35 -1.07
C VAL A 5 6.98 -8.28 -1.89
N ARG A 6 8.03 -8.95 -1.42
CA ARG A 6 9.22 -9.27 -2.21
C ARG A 6 9.22 -10.74 -2.57
N GLY A 7 9.48 -11.05 -3.84
CA GLY A 7 9.49 -12.41 -4.37
C GLY A 7 8.11 -12.90 -4.79
N LYS A 8 8.00 -14.22 -4.96
CA LYS A 8 6.80 -14.86 -5.51
C LYS A 8 6.60 -16.24 -4.91
N VAL A 9 5.37 -16.75 -4.97
CA VAL A 9 5.06 -18.12 -4.52
C VAL A 9 6.03 -19.13 -5.14
N PRO A 10 6.60 -20.07 -4.35
CA PRO A 10 6.31 -20.35 -2.94
C PRO A 10 7.19 -19.61 -1.92
N ARG A 11 8.09 -18.72 -2.36
CA ARG A 11 9.02 -17.99 -1.49
C ARG A 11 8.85 -16.49 -1.69
N TYR A 12 8.04 -15.88 -0.86
CA TYR A 12 7.89 -14.44 -0.78
C TYR A 12 7.96 -13.98 0.67
N GLN A 13 8.24 -12.69 0.86
CA GLN A 13 8.23 -12.02 2.14
C GLN A 13 7.27 -10.83 2.09
N GLU A 14 6.39 -10.71 3.08
CA GLU A 14 5.59 -9.50 3.27
C GLU A 14 6.47 -8.38 3.82
N VAL A 15 6.34 -7.18 3.26
CA VAL A 15 7.18 -6.01 3.56
C VAL A 15 6.30 -4.76 3.74
N PHE A 16 6.90 -3.63 4.11
CA PHE A 16 6.16 -2.37 4.12
C PHE A 16 5.65 -2.03 2.71
N VAL A 17 4.57 -1.26 2.65
CA VAL A 17 3.83 -0.99 1.41
C VAL A 17 4.70 -0.38 0.31
N ASP A 18 5.73 0.38 0.68
CA ASP A 18 6.68 1.08 -0.20
C ASP A 18 7.96 0.28 -0.49
N GLU A 19 8.13 -0.91 0.09
CA GLU A 19 9.38 -1.66 0.02
C GLU A 19 9.35 -2.89 -0.90
N GLY A 20 8.17 -3.28 -1.41
CA GLY A 20 8.02 -4.51 -2.18
C GLY A 20 8.19 -4.33 -3.70
N ASP A 21 7.93 -5.41 -4.42
CA ASP A 21 8.16 -5.51 -5.87
C ASP A 21 7.05 -4.81 -6.68
N LEU A 22 5.92 -4.48 -6.06
CA LEU A 22 4.79 -3.82 -6.72
C LEU A 22 4.94 -2.30 -6.70
N ASP A 23 4.64 -1.65 -7.83
CA ASP A 23 4.38 -0.22 -7.90
C ASP A 23 2.99 0.08 -7.33
N MET A 24 2.95 0.46 -6.06
CA MET A 24 1.70 0.69 -5.34
C MET A 24 1.00 1.98 -5.79
N LEU A 25 1.74 3.00 -6.25
CA LEU A 25 1.12 4.21 -6.80
C LEU A 25 0.51 3.91 -8.16
N GLY A 26 1.22 3.18 -9.01
CA GLY A 26 0.73 2.66 -10.28
C GLY A 26 -0.52 1.78 -10.11
N ALA A 27 -0.60 0.98 -9.05
CA ALA A 27 -1.80 0.21 -8.73
C ALA A 27 -3.02 1.12 -8.44
N ILE A 28 -2.86 2.18 -7.66
CA ILE A 28 -3.94 3.15 -7.39
C ILE A 28 -4.32 3.92 -8.66
N GLN A 29 -3.33 4.33 -9.47
CA GLN A 29 -3.52 4.96 -10.77
C GLN A 29 -4.37 4.08 -11.69
N ALA A 30 -4.03 2.79 -11.79
CA ALA A 30 -4.76 1.82 -12.62
C ALA A 30 -6.22 1.63 -12.14
N LEU A 31 -6.46 1.58 -10.82
CA LEU A 31 -7.81 1.50 -10.28
C LEU A 31 -8.66 2.73 -10.63
N ARG A 32 -8.08 3.94 -10.55
CA ARG A 32 -8.75 5.17 -10.99
C ARG A 32 -9.06 5.12 -12.49
N ASP A 33 -8.12 4.70 -13.32
CA ASP A 33 -8.25 4.74 -14.78
C ASP A 33 -9.35 3.81 -15.30
N VAL A 34 -9.67 2.73 -14.56
CA VAL A 34 -10.80 1.84 -14.87
C VAL A 34 -12.11 2.25 -14.18
N GLY A 35 -12.14 3.38 -13.46
CA GLY A 35 -13.33 3.87 -12.76
C GLY A 35 -13.74 3.01 -11.57
N TYR A 36 -12.78 2.42 -10.84
CA TYR A 36 -13.08 1.61 -9.66
C TYR A 36 -13.56 2.48 -8.48
N GLU A 37 -14.74 2.18 -7.94
CA GLU A 37 -15.36 2.92 -6.82
C GLU A 37 -15.46 2.11 -5.52
N GLY A 38 -14.82 0.94 -5.47
CA GLY A 38 -14.88 0.04 -4.31
C GLY A 38 -13.88 0.38 -3.20
N MET A 39 -13.94 -0.41 -2.11
CA MET A 39 -13.08 -0.21 -0.95
C MET A 39 -11.66 -0.76 -1.18
N ILE A 40 -10.66 0.06 -0.86
CA ILE A 40 -9.25 -0.36 -0.76
C ILE A 40 -8.90 -0.42 0.73
N ILE A 41 -8.41 -1.57 1.19
CA ILE A 41 -8.15 -1.86 2.60
C ILE A 41 -6.67 -2.20 2.77
N PRO A 42 -5.95 -1.56 3.72
CA PRO A 42 -4.60 -1.99 4.07
C PRO A 42 -4.64 -3.43 4.58
N ASP A 43 -3.66 -4.23 4.18
CA ASP A 43 -3.61 -5.64 4.56
C ASP A 43 -2.45 -5.85 5.55
N HIS A 44 -1.60 -6.85 5.36
CA HIS A 44 -0.49 -7.10 6.28
C HIS A 44 0.58 -6.01 6.22
N THR A 45 1.15 -5.73 7.39
CA THR A 45 2.29 -4.83 7.58
C THR A 45 3.30 -5.51 8.52
N PRO A 46 4.61 -5.29 8.34
CA PRO A 46 5.62 -5.83 9.25
C PRO A 46 5.40 -5.38 10.70
N GLU A 47 5.74 -6.24 11.65
CA GLU A 47 5.69 -5.91 13.07
C GLU A 47 6.75 -4.85 13.41
N MET A 48 6.34 -3.80 14.13
CA MET A 48 7.21 -2.70 14.51
C MET A 48 7.66 -2.82 15.96
N THR A 49 8.92 -2.46 16.27
CA THR A 49 9.39 -2.39 17.66
C THR A 49 8.89 -1.12 18.34
N CYS A 50 7.69 -1.16 18.90
CA CYS A 50 7.08 -0.08 19.69
C CYS A 50 5.98 -0.62 20.62
N ASP A 51 5.39 0.26 21.44
CA ASP A 51 4.35 -0.12 22.41
C ASP A 51 3.02 -0.56 21.76
N ALA A 52 2.80 -0.21 20.48
CA ALA A 52 1.57 -0.50 19.75
C ALA A 52 1.87 -0.98 18.30
N PRO A 53 2.54 -2.14 18.14
CA PRO A 53 3.12 -2.59 16.87
C PRO A 53 2.12 -2.63 15.72
N TRP A 54 0.96 -3.25 15.96
CA TRP A 54 -0.11 -3.36 14.97
C TRP A 54 -0.65 -1.99 14.53
N HIS A 55 -0.94 -1.11 15.49
CA HIS A 55 -1.48 0.22 15.21
C HIS A 55 -0.48 1.07 14.43
N ALA A 56 0.80 0.98 14.76
CA ALA A 56 1.85 1.72 14.08
C ALA A 56 2.00 1.28 12.61
N GLY A 57 2.06 -0.03 12.34
CA GLY A 57 2.12 -0.55 10.97
C GLY A 57 0.89 -0.19 10.14
N MET A 58 -0.30 -0.33 10.72
CA MET A 58 -1.56 0.07 10.06
C MET A 58 -1.64 1.58 9.79
N ALA A 59 -1.22 2.41 10.75
CA ALA A 59 -1.19 3.86 10.57
C ALA A 59 -0.23 4.27 9.44
N TYR A 60 0.93 3.61 9.34
CA TYR A 60 1.88 3.83 8.25
C TYR A 60 1.25 3.49 6.89
N ALA A 61 0.64 2.31 6.75
CA ALA A 61 -0.01 1.89 5.50
C ALA A 61 -1.18 2.82 5.12
N LEU A 62 -2.03 3.22 6.07
CA LEU A 62 -3.13 4.16 5.85
C LEU A 62 -2.62 5.55 5.42
N GLY A 63 -1.53 6.03 6.02
CA GLY A 63 -0.89 7.28 5.65
C GLY A 63 -0.38 7.26 4.21
N TYR A 64 0.33 6.19 3.83
CA TYR A 64 0.78 5.98 2.46
C TYR A 64 -0.39 5.95 1.48
N MET A 65 -1.45 5.17 1.77
CA MET A 65 -2.64 5.07 0.91
C MET A 65 -3.33 6.42 0.71
N LYS A 66 -3.47 7.22 1.79
CA LYS A 66 -4.03 8.58 1.69
C LYS A 66 -3.19 9.48 0.78
N ALA A 67 -1.86 9.43 0.90
CA ALA A 67 -0.98 10.21 0.05
C ALA A 67 -1.09 9.78 -1.43
N ALA A 68 -1.06 8.47 -1.70
CA ALA A 68 -1.18 7.93 -3.05
C ALA A 68 -2.50 8.35 -3.72
N LEU A 69 -3.63 8.24 -3.01
CA LEU A 69 -4.94 8.69 -3.49
C LEU A 69 -4.93 10.19 -3.79
N GLN A 70 -4.42 11.03 -2.90
CA GLN A 70 -4.34 12.48 -3.12
C GLN A 70 -3.46 12.86 -4.32
N MET A 71 -2.34 12.15 -4.54
CA MET A 71 -1.47 12.39 -5.69
C MET A 71 -2.17 12.05 -7.01
N VAL A 72 -2.85 10.90 -7.03
CA VAL A 72 -3.62 10.38 -8.16
C VAL A 72 -4.80 11.30 -8.49
N GLU A 73 -5.50 11.82 -7.48
CA GLU A 73 -6.61 12.78 -7.66
C GLU A 73 -6.13 14.14 -8.19
N ARG A 74 -4.97 14.61 -7.74
CA ARG A 74 -4.40 15.89 -8.17
C ARG A 74 -3.76 15.84 -9.56
N GLY A 75 -3.73 14.67 -10.20
CA GLY A 75 -3.07 14.48 -11.50
C GLY A 75 -1.56 14.71 -11.42
N ALA A 76 -0.95 14.50 -10.24
CA ALA A 76 0.49 14.62 -10.09
C ALA A 76 1.17 13.58 -10.99
N ARG A 77 2.01 14.07 -11.93
CA ARG A 77 2.88 13.21 -12.73
C ARG A 77 4.14 12.98 -11.88
N VAL A 78 4.37 11.73 -11.48
CA VAL A 78 5.61 11.28 -10.85
C VAL A 78 6.57 10.81 -11.93
#